data_AF-A0A522W6M2-F1
#
_entry.id   AF-A0A522W6M2-F1
#
_cell.length_a   1.000
_cell.length_b   1.000
_cell.length_c   1.000
_cell.angle_alpha   90.00
_cell.angle_beta   90.00
_cell.angle_gamma   90.00
#
_symmetry.space_group_name_H-M   'P 1'
#
loop_
_entity.id
_entity.type
_entity.pdbx_description
1 polymer ?
#
loop_
_entity_poly.entity_id
_entity_poly.type
_entity_poly.pdbx_seq_one_letter_code
_entity_poly.pdbx_strand_id
1 'polypeptide(L)'
;MKIFNIKKIGQFSLLLAIAFSFHSVFAQENDIPKDLQSLAQELGCQTKEDCAAAFDSNFEKGLDLAEKYKVYDKEQSEIAKSYKQEVISKLSNITDENFEEEIIKIAKGILSKPKAAKSLQLDKGAVTAAETIVKEVKNAGTNIGVCSRKADTLSREELIDCLEASKQLAKKGDIVEKYIPKGIIEKSEMAGIAALLDEALVRGEYPELGKTAEEAGQKCLRPGSETLKSCDVIAEKYFGPEGVRELAAVRAQTKQIGDNYLKGLENMELATPDGRKIVGKTAIKESCEKAFQTKDIKLAKACGEFAVKNGFADRGEVEESLKFFESVADKNVNFDQCRINPEACQKFIPEQYKKEFEGHKKIYEIIKEQAGFDPMQCER
;
A
#
# COMPACT_ATOMS: atom_id res chain seq x y z
N MET A 1 26.12 -30.84 -6.31
CA MET A 1 25.59 -29.81 -5.38
C MET A 1 24.59 -28.98 -6.19
N LYS A 2 23.26 -29.00 -5.96
CA LYS A 2 22.56 -28.36 -4.83
C LYS A 2 23.39 -27.25 -4.20
N ILE A 3 23.20 -26.03 -4.65
CA ILE A 3 22.62 -24.90 -3.90
C ILE A 3 22.40 -23.78 -4.92
N PHE A 4 21.12 -23.57 -5.28
CA PHE A 4 20.65 -22.23 -5.62
C PHE A 4 20.77 -21.40 -4.35
N ASN A 5 21.51 -20.29 -4.37
CA ASN A 5 21.16 -19.19 -3.48
C ASN A 5 21.39 -17.85 -4.17
N ILE A 6 20.29 -17.39 -4.73
CA ILE A 6 20.02 -16.03 -5.15
C ILE A 6 20.03 -15.16 -3.88
N LYS A 7 20.96 -14.21 -3.77
CA LYS A 7 20.66 -12.88 -3.19
C LYS A 7 21.84 -11.93 -3.32
N LYS A 8 21.70 -10.97 -4.24
CA LYS A 8 21.79 -9.54 -3.93
C LYS A 8 21.16 -8.69 -5.03
N ILE A 9 19.85 -8.52 -4.92
CA ILE A 9 19.20 -7.19 -5.01
C ILE A 9 18.37 -7.08 -3.73
N GLY A 10 18.86 -6.35 -2.73
CA GLY A 10 18.07 -5.88 -1.56
C GLY A 10 17.33 -4.60 -1.93
N GLN A 11 16.29 -4.12 -1.25
CA GLN A 11 15.84 -4.26 0.13
C GLN A 11 14.31 -4.08 0.14
N PHE A 12 13.58 -4.82 0.99
CA PHE A 12 12.54 -4.28 1.86
C PHE A 12 12.27 -5.31 2.97
N SER A 13 12.44 -4.89 4.20
CA SER A 13 12.28 -5.67 5.43
C SER A 13 10.79 -5.86 5.77
N LEU A 14 10.40 -6.99 6.36
CA LEU A 14 9.96 -7.10 7.77
C LEU A 14 9.08 -8.36 8.02
N LEU A 15 9.55 -9.21 8.95
CA LEU A 15 8.84 -10.15 9.88
C LEU A 15 7.89 -11.24 9.33
N LEU A 16 8.25 -12.52 9.50
CA LEU A 16 7.85 -13.33 10.68
C LEU A 16 8.56 -14.72 10.66
N ALA A 17 9.07 -15.12 11.83
CA ALA A 17 9.67 -16.43 12.12
C ALA A 17 8.61 -17.56 12.11
N ILE A 18 8.95 -18.85 11.97
CA ILE A 18 9.34 -19.73 13.09
C ILE A 18 10.07 -21.01 12.58
N ALA A 19 11.22 -21.24 13.21
CA ALA A 19 11.89 -22.47 13.65
C ALA A 19 11.83 -23.78 12.81
N PHE A 20 13.01 -24.33 12.51
CA PHE A 20 13.55 -25.45 13.29
C PHE A 20 15.08 -25.39 13.36
N SER A 21 15.58 -25.46 14.59
CA SER A 21 16.99 -25.46 14.98
C SER A 21 17.62 -26.84 14.81
N PHE A 22 18.83 -26.92 14.28
CA PHE A 22 19.91 -27.77 14.83
C PHE A 22 21.26 -27.14 14.47
N HIS A 23 22.12 -27.05 15.48
CA HIS A 23 23.39 -26.32 15.48
C HIS A 23 24.52 -27.07 14.75
N SER A 24 25.49 -26.27 14.30
CA SER A 24 26.93 -26.55 14.21
C SER A 24 27.42 -27.60 13.21
N VAL A 25 27.76 -27.17 11.99
CA VAL A 25 29.10 -27.28 11.35
C VAL A 25 29.18 -26.23 10.22
N PHE A 26 29.53 -24.98 10.53
CA PHE A 26 29.88 -23.96 9.52
C PHE A 26 31.38 -23.73 9.57
N ALA A 27 32.13 -24.39 8.67
CA ALA A 27 33.51 -24.03 8.34
C ALA A 27 34.06 -24.64 7.03
N GLN A 28 33.26 -25.20 6.12
CA GLN A 28 33.85 -25.97 4.99
C GLN A 28 33.08 -25.99 3.66
N GLU A 29 32.18 -25.03 3.37
CA GLU A 29 31.32 -25.13 2.15
C GLU A 29 31.70 -24.22 0.96
N ASN A 30 32.62 -23.27 1.13
CA ASN A 30 33.03 -22.33 0.06
C ASN A 30 34.34 -22.69 -0.67
N ASP A 31 35.07 -23.71 -0.21
CA ASP A 31 36.31 -24.13 -0.83
C ASP A 31 36.08 -24.90 -2.13
N ILE A 32 36.85 -24.53 -3.16
CA ILE A 32 36.87 -25.20 -4.46
C ILE A 32 37.45 -26.61 -4.29
N PRO A 33 36.78 -27.67 -4.80
CA PRO A 33 37.31 -29.03 -4.75
C PRO A 33 38.76 -29.07 -5.27
N LYS A 34 39.64 -29.84 -4.61
CA LYS A 34 41.07 -29.91 -4.95
C LYS A 34 41.31 -30.19 -6.44
N ASP A 35 40.47 -31.04 -7.01
CA ASP A 35 40.55 -31.48 -8.41
C ASP A 35 40.18 -30.36 -9.41
N LEU A 36 39.60 -29.26 -8.93
CA LEU A 36 39.17 -28.09 -9.70
C LEU A 36 39.97 -26.81 -9.38
N GLN A 37 40.95 -26.87 -8.47
CA GLN A 37 41.74 -25.69 -8.07
C GLN A 37 42.58 -25.13 -9.22
N SER A 38 43.18 -25.99 -10.05
CA SER A 38 43.93 -25.55 -11.23
C SER A 38 43.04 -24.90 -12.29
N LEU A 39 41.81 -25.42 -12.46
CA LEU A 39 40.80 -24.81 -13.32
C LEU A 39 40.37 -23.44 -12.80
N ALA A 40 40.13 -23.32 -11.49
CA ALA A 40 39.76 -22.07 -10.84
C ALA A 40 40.86 -20.99 -10.97
N GLN A 41 42.12 -21.40 -10.83
CA GLN A 41 43.26 -20.49 -10.98
C GLN A 41 43.37 -19.93 -12.41
N GLU A 42 43.09 -20.73 -13.44
CA GLU A 42 43.10 -20.26 -14.84
C GLU A 42 41.83 -19.48 -15.23
N LEU A 43 40.71 -19.73 -14.57
CA LEU A 43 39.50 -18.90 -14.62
C LEU A 43 39.68 -17.56 -13.89
N GLY A 44 40.65 -17.46 -12.98
CA GLY A 44 40.91 -16.25 -12.19
C GLY A 44 39.96 -16.09 -11.01
N CYS A 45 39.44 -17.19 -10.47
CA CYS A 45 38.47 -17.19 -9.37
C CYS A 45 39.03 -17.90 -8.13
N GLN A 46 38.56 -17.49 -6.94
CA GLN A 46 39.06 -18.01 -5.66
C GLN A 46 37.99 -18.71 -4.82
N THR A 47 36.71 -18.50 -5.13
CA THR A 47 35.58 -19.15 -4.47
C THR A 47 34.68 -19.83 -5.50
N LYS A 48 33.83 -20.77 -5.05
CA LYS A 48 32.83 -21.40 -5.94
C LYS A 48 31.92 -20.38 -6.62
N GLU A 49 31.52 -19.34 -5.90
CA GLU A 49 30.65 -18.27 -6.43
C GLU A 49 31.38 -17.42 -7.47
N ASP A 50 32.63 -17.04 -7.20
CA ASP A 50 33.46 -16.30 -8.16
C ASP A 50 33.73 -17.12 -9.43
N CYS A 51 33.91 -18.44 -9.28
CA CYS A 51 34.15 -19.33 -10.40
C CYS A 51 32.91 -19.51 -11.28
N ALA A 52 31.72 -19.55 -10.68
CA ALA A 52 30.48 -19.55 -11.44
C ALA A 52 30.34 -18.24 -12.25
N ALA A 53 30.57 -17.09 -11.62
CA ALA A 53 30.50 -15.79 -12.30
C ALA A 53 31.56 -15.65 -13.42
N ALA A 54 32.80 -16.09 -13.18
CA ALA A 54 33.87 -16.08 -14.17
C ALA A 54 33.54 -17.00 -15.36
N PHE A 55 32.96 -18.17 -15.09
CA PHE A 55 32.51 -19.11 -16.11
C PHE A 55 31.39 -18.51 -16.96
N ASP A 56 30.40 -17.88 -16.34
CA ASP A 56 29.28 -17.24 -17.04
C ASP A 56 29.74 -16.05 -17.90
N SER A 57 30.71 -15.28 -17.41
CA SER A 57 31.26 -14.12 -18.13
C SER A 57 32.04 -14.47 -19.40
N ASN A 58 32.60 -15.69 -19.47
CA ASN A 58 33.36 -16.18 -20.62
C ASN A 58 33.16 -17.68 -20.77
N PHE A 59 31.94 -18.02 -21.19
CA PHE A 59 31.46 -19.39 -21.31
C PHE A 59 32.35 -20.28 -22.19
N GLU A 60 32.89 -19.74 -23.30
CA GLU A 60 33.81 -20.48 -24.17
C GLU A 60 35.12 -20.85 -23.47
N LYS A 61 35.74 -19.89 -22.78
CA LYS A 61 36.94 -20.13 -21.97
C LYS A 61 36.67 -21.13 -20.85
N GLY A 62 35.50 -21.05 -20.21
CA GLY A 62 35.08 -22.00 -19.18
C GLY A 62 34.98 -23.44 -19.71
N LEU A 63 34.39 -23.62 -20.90
CA LEU A 63 34.28 -24.93 -21.53
C LEU A 63 35.64 -25.49 -21.96
N ASP A 64 36.52 -24.65 -22.51
CA ASP A 64 37.85 -25.07 -22.95
C ASP A 64 38.72 -25.50 -21.75
N LEU A 65 38.57 -24.81 -20.61
CA LEU A 65 39.21 -25.22 -19.36
C LEU A 65 38.63 -26.52 -18.79
N ALA A 66 37.31 -26.69 -18.83
CA ALA A 66 36.68 -27.93 -18.40
C ALA A 66 37.13 -29.14 -19.24
N GLU A 67 37.36 -28.95 -20.54
CA GLU A 67 37.93 -29.97 -21.43
C GLU A 67 39.42 -30.22 -21.13
N LYS A 68 40.22 -29.15 -20.98
CA LYS A 68 41.65 -29.22 -20.64
C LYS A 68 41.90 -30.00 -19.35
N TYR A 69 41.06 -29.79 -18.34
CA TYR A 69 41.16 -30.43 -17.04
C TYR A 69 40.39 -31.75 -16.91
N LYS A 70 39.80 -32.27 -18.00
CA LYS A 70 39.04 -33.53 -18.03
C LYS A 70 37.98 -33.61 -16.93
N VAL A 71 37.26 -32.51 -16.73
CA VAL A 71 36.17 -32.43 -15.74
C VAL A 71 35.05 -33.42 -16.09
N TYR A 72 34.94 -33.77 -17.36
CA TYR A 72 33.98 -34.72 -17.90
C TYR A 72 34.63 -36.07 -18.17
N ASP A 73 33.90 -37.14 -17.86
CA ASP A 73 34.21 -38.46 -18.43
C ASP A 73 33.92 -38.48 -19.95
N LYS A 74 34.31 -39.57 -20.63
CA LYS A 74 34.18 -39.68 -22.09
C LYS A 74 32.72 -39.57 -22.57
N GLU A 75 31.77 -40.09 -21.81
CA GLU A 75 30.34 -40.04 -22.14
C GLU A 75 29.78 -38.63 -21.93
N GLN A 76 30.18 -37.95 -20.85
CA GLN A 76 29.86 -36.57 -20.55
C GLN A 76 30.49 -35.58 -21.55
N SER A 77 31.70 -35.85 -22.02
CA SER A 77 32.40 -35.03 -23.02
C SER A 77 31.74 -35.09 -24.39
N GLU A 78 31.26 -36.27 -24.82
CA GLU A 78 30.50 -36.40 -26.07
C GLU A 78 29.14 -35.69 -26.00
N ILE A 79 28.44 -35.81 -24.86
CA ILE A 79 27.19 -35.06 -24.62
C ILE A 79 27.47 -33.56 -24.61
N ALA A 80 28.51 -33.09 -23.91
CA ALA A 80 28.87 -31.68 -23.81
C ALA A 80 29.29 -31.08 -25.15
N LYS A 81 30.05 -31.80 -26.00
CA LYS A 81 30.45 -31.33 -27.34
C LYS A 81 29.27 -31.24 -28.30
N SER A 82 28.42 -32.27 -28.32
CA SER A 82 27.15 -32.27 -29.06
C SER A 82 26.29 -31.07 -28.65
N TYR A 83 26.24 -30.75 -27.36
CA TYR A 83 25.47 -29.62 -26.83
C TYR A 83 26.10 -28.26 -27.09
N LYS A 84 27.43 -28.13 -26.94
CA LYS A 84 28.17 -26.88 -27.14
C LYS A 84 27.87 -26.30 -28.51
N GLN A 85 28.01 -27.09 -29.58
CA GLN A 85 27.78 -26.61 -30.94
C GLN A 85 26.29 -26.33 -31.22
N GLU A 86 25.39 -27.21 -30.77
CA GLU A 86 23.95 -27.05 -31.02
C GLU A 86 23.34 -25.87 -30.24
N VAL A 87 23.75 -25.67 -28.98
CA VAL A 87 23.21 -24.63 -28.10
C VAL A 87 23.87 -23.29 -28.39
N ILE A 88 25.20 -23.21 -28.58
CA ILE A 88 25.85 -21.94 -28.94
C ILE A 88 25.33 -21.42 -30.28
N SER A 89 25.15 -22.30 -31.29
CA SER A 89 24.58 -21.90 -32.59
C SER A 89 23.12 -21.43 -32.50
N LYS A 90 22.35 -21.91 -31.53
CA LYS A 90 20.97 -21.46 -31.30
C LYS A 90 20.95 -20.16 -30.50
N LEU A 91 21.76 -20.06 -29.45
CA LEU A 91 21.91 -18.86 -28.60
C LEU A 91 22.44 -17.65 -29.39
N SER A 92 23.33 -17.85 -30.37
CA SER A 92 23.88 -16.76 -31.20
C SER A 92 22.85 -16.10 -32.12
N ASN A 93 21.68 -16.71 -32.32
CA ASN A 93 20.58 -16.16 -33.12
C ASN A 93 19.42 -15.62 -32.27
N ILE A 94 19.57 -15.62 -30.94
CA ILE A 94 18.55 -15.10 -30.02
C ILE A 94 18.70 -13.58 -29.92
N THR A 95 17.59 -12.87 -30.11
CA THR A 95 17.44 -11.44 -29.83
C THR A 95 16.64 -11.26 -28.54
N ASP A 96 16.73 -10.08 -27.91
CA ASP A 96 15.92 -9.77 -26.72
C ASP A 96 14.41 -9.97 -26.95
N GLU A 97 13.96 -9.85 -28.21
CA GLU A 97 12.56 -9.99 -28.61
C GLU A 97 12.07 -11.44 -28.73
N ASN A 98 12.97 -12.41 -28.92
CA ASN A 98 12.62 -13.83 -29.08
C ASN A 98 13.21 -14.72 -27.97
N PHE A 99 13.85 -14.11 -26.97
CA PHE A 99 14.61 -14.77 -25.92
C PHE A 99 13.80 -15.83 -25.18
N GLU A 100 12.62 -15.47 -24.69
CA GLU A 100 11.80 -16.38 -23.90
C GLU A 100 11.29 -17.57 -24.73
N GLU A 101 10.92 -17.35 -25.99
CA GLU A 101 10.43 -18.39 -26.90
C GLU A 101 11.53 -19.38 -27.31
N GLU A 102 12.73 -18.87 -27.61
CA GLU A 102 13.88 -19.69 -27.98
C GLU A 102 14.40 -20.51 -26.79
N ILE A 103 14.38 -19.95 -25.57
CA ILE A 103 14.69 -20.72 -24.36
C ILE A 103 13.69 -21.87 -24.15
N ILE A 104 12.39 -21.63 -24.36
CA ILE A 104 11.38 -22.70 -24.28
C ILE A 104 11.65 -23.78 -25.35
N LYS A 105 12.00 -23.40 -26.58
CA LYS A 105 12.35 -24.36 -27.64
C LYS A 105 13.58 -25.20 -27.27
N ILE A 106 14.62 -24.57 -26.72
CA ILE A 106 15.81 -25.26 -26.23
C ILE A 106 15.40 -26.25 -25.13
N ALA A 107 14.64 -25.81 -24.12
CA ALA A 107 14.15 -26.65 -23.02
C ALA A 107 13.36 -27.87 -23.52
N LYS A 108 12.46 -27.69 -24.49
CA LYS A 108 11.73 -28.80 -25.14
C LYS A 108 12.67 -29.76 -25.86
N GLY A 109 13.71 -29.25 -26.53
CA GLY A 109 14.77 -30.04 -27.15
C GLY A 109 15.60 -30.84 -26.14
N ILE A 110 15.77 -30.33 -24.92
CA ILE A 110 16.43 -31.07 -23.82
C ILE A 110 15.52 -32.17 -23.31
N LEU A 111 14.21 -31.89 -23.14
CA LEU A 111 13.22 -32.86 -22.64
C LEU A 111 13.11 -34.10 -23.53
N SER A 112 13.37 -33.99 -24.83
CA SER A 112 13.38 -35.14 -25.75
C SER A 112 14.60 -36.06 -25.57
N LYS A 113 15.60 -35.65 -24.76
CA LYS A 113 16.82 -36.40 -24.45
C LYS A 113 16.80 -36.84 -22.96
N PRO A 114 16.32 -38.04 -22.61
CA PRO A 114 16.01 -38.42 -21.21
C PRO A 114 17.18 -38.34 -20.23
N LYS A 115 18.39 -38.72 -20.67
CA LYS A 115 19.62 -38.60 -19.85
C LYS A 115 19.94 -37.13 -19.53
N ALA A 116 19.86 -36.25 -20.53
CA ALA A 116 20.16 -34.83 -20.37
C ALA A 116 19.09 -34.12 -19.53
N ALA A 117 17.81 -34.41 -19.77
CA ALA A 117 16.70 -33.89 -18.96
C ALA A 117 16.84 -34.28 -17.48
N LYS A 118 17.24 -35.53 -17.20
CA LYS A 118 17.48 -36.01 -15.83
C LYS A 118 18.68 -35.31 -15.17
N SER A 119 19.79 -35.15 -15.90
CA SER A 119 20.98 -34.45 -15.37
C SER A 119 20.72 -32.97 -15.07
N LEU A 120 19.89 -32.31 -15.89
CA LEU A 120 19.53 -30.90 -15.71
C LEU A 120 18.30 -30.69 -14.81
N GLN A 121 17.73 -31.76 -14.25
CA GLN A 121 16.50 -31.73 -13.45
C GLN A 121 15.36 -31.00 -14.16
N LEU A 122 15.31 -31.11 -15.48
CA LEU A 122 14.32 -30.43 -16.30
C LEU A 122 13.00 -31.21 -16.24
N ASP A 123 12.00 -30.59 -15.63
CA ASP A 123 10.67 -31.16 -15.47
C ASP A 123 9.73 -30.76 -16.60
N LYS A 124 8.92 -31.70 -17.09
CA LYS A 124 7.95 -31.43 -18.14
C LYS A 124 6.91 -30.41 -17.70
N GLY A 125 6.45 -30.50 -16.45
CA GLY A 125 5.51 -29.54 -15.86
C GLY A 125 6.09 -28.12 -15.82
N ALA A 126 7.35 -27.97 -15.41
CA ALA A 126 8.04 -26.68 -15.40
C ALA A 126 8.12 -26.04 -16.80
N VAL A 127 8.46 -26.81 -17.84
CA VAL A 127 8.53 -26.29 -19.22
C VAL A 127 7.15 -25.92 -19.75
N THR A 128 6.11 -26.72 -19.45
CA THR A 128 4.72 -26.40 -19.82
C THR A 128 4.21 -25.14 -19.11
N ALA A 129 4.56 -24.95 -17.84
CA ALA A 129 4.22 -23.75 -17.09
C ALA A 129 4.91 -22.51 -17.68
N ALA A 130 6.22 -22.59 -17.97
CA ALA A 130 6.97 -21.50 -18.59
C ALA A 130 6.40 -21.10 -19.95
N GLU A 131 6.06 -22.09 -20.79
CA GLU A 131 5.41 -21.85 -22.08
C GLU A 131 4.06 -21.15 -21.93
N THR A 132 3.25 -21.58 -20.97
CA THR A 132 1.94 -20.96 -20.70
C THR A 132 2.11 -19.52 -20.25
N ILE A 133 3.06 -19.25 -19.36
CA ILE A 133 3.36 -17.90 -18.86
C ILE A 133 3.75 -16.96 -20.01
N VAL A 134 4.74 -17.35 -20.83
CA VAL A 134 5.21 -16.52 -21.95
C VAL A 134 4.09 -16.26 -22.95
N LYS A 135 3.28 -17.28 -23.26
CA LYS A 135 2.17 -17.15 -24.19
C LYS A 135 1.11 -16.17 -23.72
N GLU A 136 0.64 -16.30 -22.47
CA GLU A 136 -0.44 -15.42 -21.98
C GLU A 136 0.03 -13.97 -21.80
N VAL A 137 1.28 -13.77 -21.40
CA VAL A 137 1.89 -12.44 -21.31
C VAL A 137 1.98 -11.78 -22.69
N LYS A 138 2.37 -12.54 -23.72
CA LYS A 138 2.39 -12.06 -25.10
C LYS A 138 0.99 -11.78 -25.65
N ASN A 139 0.00 -12.63 -25.33
CA ASN A 139 -1.40 -12.42 -25.72
C ASN A 139 -1.98 -11.13 -25.12
N ALA A 140 -1.51 -10.72 -23.95
CA ALA A 140 -1.88 -9.47 -23.31
C ALA A 140 -1.17 -8.23 -23.91
N GLY A 141 -0.32 -8.40 -24.93
CA GLY A 141 0.36 -7.30 -25.61
C GLY A 141 1.68 -6.85 -24.96
N THR A 142 2.18 -7.60 -23.97
CA THR A 142 3.39 -7.26 -23.21
C THR A 142 4.39 -8.42 -23.19
N ASN A 143 5.50 -8.28 -22.45
CA ASN A 143 6.53 -9.31 -22.31
C ASN A 143 6.95 -9.52 -20.85
N ILE A 144 7.66 -10.63 -20.59
CA ILE A 144 8.05 -11.03 -19.23
C ILE A 144 9.01 -10.00 -18.63
N GLY A 145 9.93 -9.46 -19.43
CA GLY A 145 10.83 -8.39 -19.02
C GLY A 145 10.06 -7.22 -18.42
N VAL A 146 9.03 -6.74 -19.11
CA VAL A 146 8.15 -5.65 -18.65
C VAL A 146 7.46 -6.02 -17.35
N CYS A 147 6.76 -7.17 -17.29
CA CYS A 147 5.98 -7.56 -16.12
C CYS A 147 6.82 -8.02 -14.92
N SER A 148 8.12 -8.22 -15.10
CA SER A 148 9.05 -8.50 -14.01
C SER A 148 9.55 -7.24 -13.29
N ARG A 149 9.32 -6.04 -13.86
CA ARG A 149 9.68 -4.76 -13.24
C ARG A 149 8.74 -4.42 -12.08
N LYS A 150 9.17 -3.49 -11.23
CA LYS A 150 8.33 -3.02 -10.12
C LYS A 150 7.15 -2.22 -10.66
N ALA A 151 5.98 -2.40 -10.05
CA ALA A 151 4.73 -1.77 -10.52
C ALA A 151 4.79 -0.22 -10.56
N ASP A 152 5.54 0.40 -9.64
CA ASP A 152 5.76 1.85 -9.57
C ASP A 152 6.68 2.39 -10.68
N THR A 153 7.34 1.51 -11.43
CA THR A 153 8.21 1.86 -12.56
C THR A 153 7.54 1.64 -13.92
N LEU A 154 6.34 1.06 -13.94
CA LEU A 154 5.58 0.78 -15.16
C LEU A 154 4.80 2.02 -15.60
N SER A 155 4.67 2.21 -16.91
CA SER A 155 3.63 3.08 -17.44
C SER A 155 2.25 2.50 -17.07
N ARG A 156 1.22 3.34 -17.16
CA ARG A 156 -0.15 2.90 -16.88
C ARG A 156 -0.60 1.82 -17.87
N GLU A 157 -0.27 1.96 -19.16
CA GLU A 157 -0.56 0.94 -20.17
C GLU A 157 0.15 -0.38 -19.86
N GLU A 158 1.46 -0.32 -19.55
CA GLU A 158 2.24 -1.51 -19.21
C GLU A 158 1.70 -2.23 -17.97
N LEU A 159 1.25 -1.47 -16.96
CA LEU A 159 0.62 -2.03 -15.78
C LEU A 159 -0.69 -2.75 -16.12
N ILE A 160 -1.54 -2.15 -16.98
CA ILE A 160 -2.80 -2.76 -17.42
C ILE A 160 -2.52 -4.07 -18.18
N ASP A 161 -1.57 -4.07 -19.10
CA ASP A 161 -1.23 -5.28 -19.88
C ASP A 161 -0.70 -6.40 -18.98
N CYS A 162 0.12 -6.08 -17.98
CA CYS A 162 0.60 -7.05 -17.00
C CYS A 162 -0.49 -7.58 -16.07
N LEU A 163 -1.48 -6.75 -15.73
CA LEU A 163 -2.66 -7.17 -14.96
C LEU A 163 -3.56 -8.08 -15.80
N GLU A 164 -3.78 -7.78 -17.08
CA GLU A 164 -4.53 -8.63 -17.99
C GLU A 164 -3.82 -9.98 -18.21
N ALA A 165 -2.50 -9.98 -18.39
CA ALA A 165 -1.70 -11.22 -18.43
C ALA A 165 -1.89 -12.05 -17.15
N SER A 166 -1.83 -11.40 -15.98
CA SER A 166 -2.03 -12.05 -14.68
C SER A 166 -3.42 -12.69 -14.57
N LYS A 167 -4.46 -12.01 -15.06
CA LYS A 167 -5.84 -12.50 -15.11
C LYS A 167 -6.01 -13.69 -16.06
N GLN A 168 -5.33 -13.69 -17.22
CA GLN A 168 -5.38 -14.86 -18.10
C GLN A 168 -4.64 -16.06 -17.49
N LEU A 169 -3.52 -15.81 -16.79
CA LEU A 169 -2.79 -16.84 -16.06
C LEU A 169 -3.57 -17.42 -14.88
N ALA A 170 -4.39 -16.60 -14.21
CA ALA A 170 -5.30 -17.05 -13.15
C ALA A 170 -6.23 -18.19 -13.61
N LYS A 171 -6.76 -18.08 -14.83
CA LYS A 171 -7.62 -19.11 -15.44
C LYS A 171 -6.89 -20.40 -15.77
N LYS A 172 -5.55 -20.39 -15.71
CA LYS A 172 -4.64 -21.54 -15.94
C LYS A 172 -3.97 -21.99 -14.65
N GLY A 173 -4.58 -21.71 -13.50
CA GLY A 173 -4.03 -21.98 -12.18
C GLY A 173 -3.53 -23.41 -12.00
N ASP A 174 -4.23 -24.42 -12.52
CA ASP A 174 -3.81 -25.83 -12.47
C ASP A 174 -2.40 -26.08 -13.07
N ILE A 175 -2.00 -25.28 -14.06
CA ILE A 175 -0.70 -25.37 -14.75
C ILE A 175 0.36 -24.54 -14.03
N VAL A 176 0.00 -23.35 -13.51
CA VAL A 176 0.97 -22.35 -13.03
C VAL A 176 0.99 -22.15 -11.51
N GLU A 177 0.05 -22.72 -10.75
CA GLU A 177 -0.13 -22.50 -9.30
C GLU A 177 1.09 -22.90 -8.47
N LYS A 178 1.87 -23.89 -8.92
CA LYS A 178 3.14 -24.27 -8.29
C LYS A 178 4.19 -23.16 -8.37
N TYR A 179 4.04 -22.22 -9.30
CA TYR A 179 5.00 -21.18 -9.64
C TYR A 179 4.45 -19.76 -9.39
N ILE A 180 3.13 -19.58 -9.36
CA ILE A 180 2.44 -18.31 -9.09
C ILE A 180 1.48 -18.50 -7.90
N PRO A 181 1.74 -17.88 -6.73
CA PRO A 181 0.88 -18.01 -5.56
C PRO A 181 -0.55 -17.45 -5.81
N LYS A 182 -1.58 -18.21 -5.43
CA LYS A 182 -3.01 -17.83 -5.58
C LYS A 182 -3.37 -16.47 -4.99
N GLY A 183 -2.79 -16.08 -3.85
CA GLY A 183 -3.08 -14.80 -3.19
C GLY A 183 -2.61 -13.55 -3.95
N ILE A 184 -1.79 -13.69 -5.00
CA ILE A 184 -1.37 -12.58 -5.87
C ILE A 184 -2.40 -12.34 -6.99
N ILE A 185 -3.08 -13.40 -7.43
CA ILE A 185 -4.08 -13.35 -8.51
C ILE A 185 -5.30 -12.53 -8.11
N GLU A 186 -5.90 -12.80 -6.95
CA GLU A 186 -7.09 -12.07 -6.48
C GLU A 186 -6.80 -10.58 -6.26
N LYS A 187 -5.60 -10.24 -5.79
CA LYS A 187 -5.15 -8.85 -5.64
C LYS A 187 -4.93 -8.16 -6.99
N SER A 188 -4.52 -8.90 -8.02
CA SER A 188 -4.35 -8.36 -9.38
C SER A 188 -5.70 -8.06 -10.06
N GLU A 189 -6.73 -8.87 -9.83
CA GLU A 189 -8.07 -8.62 -10.38
C GLU A 189 -8.67 -7.32 -9.81
N MET A 190 -8.54 -7.11 -8.50
CA MET A 190 -8.98 -5.87 -7.84
C MET A 190 -8.19 -4.64 -8.33
N ALA A 191 -6.87 -4.78 -8.50
CA ALA A 191 -6.03 -3.70 -9.04
C ALA A 191 -6.39 -3.35 -10.50
N GLY A 192 -6.71 -4.35 -11.33
CA GLY A 192 -7.16 -4.15 -12.70
C GLY A 192 -8.50 -3.43 -12.77
N ILE A 193 -9.46 -3.81 -11.92
CA ILE A 193 -10.76 -3.12 -11.83
C ILE A 193 -10.59 -1.66 -11.39
N ALA A 194 -9.73 -1.39 -10.39
CA ALA A 194 -9.45 -0.03 -9.94
C ALA A 194 -8.83 0.82 -11.06
N ALA A 195 -7.86 0.28 -11.80
CA ALA A 195 -7.21 0.98 -12.91
C ALA A 195 -8.19 1.30 -14.07
N LEU A 196 -9.10 0.38 -14.38
CA LEU A 196 -10.17 0.57 -15.38
C LEU A 196 -11.20 1.60 -14.92
N LEU A 197 -11.54 1.62 -13.62
CA LEU A 197 -12.45 2.60 -13.06
C LEU A 197 -11.83 4.00 -13.06
N ASP A 198 -10.56 4.13 -12.67
CA ASP A 198 -9.80 5.39 -12.76
C ASP A 198 -9.83 5.96 -14.18
N GLU A 199 -9.75 5.10 -15.20
CA GLU A 199 -9.74 5.54 -16.60
C GLU A 199 -11.11 6.11 -17.00
N ALA A 200 -12.19 5.40 -16.66
CA ALA A 200 -13.55 5.87 -16.89
C ALA A 200 -13.84 7.21 -16.19
N LEU A 201 -13.33 7.37 -14.96
CA LEU A 201 -13.47 8.60 -14.19
C LEU A 201 -12.67 9.77 -14.79
N VAL A 202 -11.43 9.54 -15.21
CA VAL A 202 -10.61 10.56 -15.91
C VAL A 202 -11.24 10.99 -17.23
N ARG A 203 -11.87 10.07 -17.97
CA ARG A 203 -12.64 10.38 -19.19
C ARG A 203 -13.93 11.15 -18.93
N GLY A 204 -14.32 11.31 -17.66
CA GLY A 204 -15.54 12.01 -17.27
C GLY A 204 -16.82 11.20 -17.50
N GLU A 205 -16.74 9.86 -17.53
CA GLU A 205 -17.93 9.00 -17.63
C GLU A 205 -18.85 9.15 -16.41
N TYR A 206 -18.29 9.49 -15.23
CA TYR A 206 -19.03 9.73 -13.99
C TYR A 206 -18.52 11.01 -13.28
N PRO A 207 -18.84 12.20 -13.82
CA PRO A 207 -18.25 13.47 -13.38
C PRO A 207 -18.54 13.80 -11.90
N GLU A 208 -19.66 13.32 -11.38
CA GLU A 208 -20.07 13.50 -9.99
C GLU A 208 -19.24 12.66 -9.00
N LEU A 209 -18.52 11.63 -9.47
CA LEU A 209 -17.79 10.69 -8.63
C LEU A 209 -16.31 11.04 -8.43
N GLY A 210 -15.79 12.06 -9.10
CA GLY A 210 -14.38 12.45 -9.00
C GLY A 210 -13.54 11.84 -10.11
N LYS A 211 -12.23 11.78 -9.90
CA LYS A 211 -11.26 11.34 -10.93
C LYS A 211 -10.59 10.01 -10.62
N THR A 212 -10.77 9.47 -9.41
CA THR A 212 -10.13 8.22 -8.97
C THR A 212 -11.14 7.29 -8.30
N ALA A 213 -10.87 5.98 -8.33
CA ALA A 213 -11.65 4.92 -7.71
C ALA A 213 -11.82 5.15 -6.20
N GLU A 214 -10.79 5.71 -5.55
CA GLU A 214 -10.82 6.09 -4.14
C GLU A 214 -11.83 7.23 -3.88
N GLU A 215 -11.78 8.30 -4.68
CA GLU A 215 -12.75 9.41 -4.58
C GLU A 215 -14.18 8.93 -4.85
N ALA A 216 -14.34 8.08 -5.86
CA ALA A 216 -15.63 7.47 -6.21
C ALA A 216 -16.15 6.60 -5.05
N GLY A 217 -15.30 5.75 -4.46
CA GLY A 217 -15.63 4.93 -3.31
C GLY A 217 -16.09 5.76 -2.12
N GLN A 218 -15.37 6.83 -1.77
CA GLN A 218 -15.77 7.72 -0.69
C GLN A 218 -17.13 8.38 -0.94
N LYS A 219 -17.45 8.75 -2.18
CA LYS A 219 -18.76 9.32 -2.52
C LYS A 219 -19.86 8.26 -2.52
N CYS A 220 -19.58 7.06 -3.02
CA CYS A 220 -20.54 5.97 -3.11
C CYS A 220 -20.89 5.34 -1.75
N LEU A 221 -20.06 5.53 -0.72
CA LEU A 221 -20.25 4.98 0.61
C LEU A 221 -20.78 5.99 1.64
N ARG A 222 -20.89 7.28 1.29
CA ARG A 222 -21.43 8.32 2.18
C ARG A 222 -22.95 8.18 2.38
N PRO A 223 -23.49 8.59 3.54
CA PRO A 223 -24.94 8.71 3.71
C PRO A 223 -25.57 9.60 2.64
N GLY A 224 -26.69 9.19 2.04
CA GLY A 224 -27.37 9.92 0.95
C GLY A 224 -26.86 9.60 -0.46
N SER A 225 -25.81 8.77 -0.57
CA SER A 225 -25.25 8.32 -1.85
C SER A 225 -26.17 7.39 -2.64
N GLU A 226 -27.29 6.93 -2.07
CA GLU A 226 -28.33 6.17 -2.77
C GLU A 226 -28.95 6.95 -3.94
N THR A 227 -28.77 8.27 -3.95
CA THR A 227 -29.16 9.15 -5.06
C THR A 227 -28.20 9.10 -6.25
N LEU A 228 -26.97 8.60 -6.04
CA LEU A 228 -25.92 8.48 -7.05
C LEU A 228 -26.03 7.13 -7.77
N LYS A 229 -26.87 7.08 -8.81
CA LYS A 229 -27.07 5.86 -9.62
C LYS A 229 -25.79 5.33 -10.26
N SER A 230 -24.82 6.22 -10.56
CA SER A 230 -23.54 5.84 -11.14
C SER A 230 -22.76 4.86 -10.29
N CYS A 231 -22.90 4.90 -8.96
CA CYS A 231 -22.29 3.93 -8.07
C CYS A 231 -22.86 2.51 -8.26
N ASP A 232 -24.18 2.40 -8.46
CA ASP A 232 -24.84 1.11 -8.73
C ASP A 232 -24.48 0.59 -10.12
N VAL A 233 -24.36 1.49 -11.11
CA VAL A 233 -23.91 1.16 -12.47
C VAL A 233 -22.47 0.64 -12.45
N ILE A 234 -21.57 1.28 -11.70
CA ILE A 234 -20.18 0.83 -11.54
C ILE A 234 -20.16 -0.52 -10.81
N ALA A 235 -20.91 -0.67 -9.72
CA ALA A 235 -20.97 -1.91 -8.96
C ALA A 235 -21.44 -3.09 -9.85
N GLU A 236 -22.51 -2.89 -10.63
CA GLU A 236 -23.00 -3.89 -11.58
C GLU A 236 -21.98 -4.18 -12.69
N LYS A 237 -21.37 -3.13 -13.27
CA LYS A 237 -20.43 -3.26 -14.41
C LYS A 237 -19.18 -4.05 -14.06
N TYR A 238 -18.61 -3.84 -12.87
CA TYR A 238 -17.32 -4.42 -12.49
C TYR A 238 -17.42 -5.61 -11.53
N PHE A 239 -18.50 -5.69 -10.74
CA PHE A 239 -18.67 -6.69 -9.68
C PHE A 239 -20.01 -7.46 -9.80
N GLY A 240 -20.82 -7.16 -10.81
CA GLY A 240 -22.10 -7.84 -11.06
C GLY A 240 -23.16 -7.59 -9.98
N PRO A 241 -24.23 -8.41 -9.99
CA PRO A 241 -25.36 -8.27 -9.06
C PRO A 241 -24.96 -8.39 -7.59
N GLU A 242 -23.90 -9.16 -7.31
CA GLU A 242 -23.35 -9.34 -5.98
C GLU A 242 -22.73 -8.04 -5.46
N GLY A 243 -21.99 -7.32 -6.31
CA GLY A 243 -21.43 -6.01 -5.98
C GLY A 243 -22.50 -4.96 -5.67
N VAL A 244 -23.61 -4.94 -6.43
CA VAL A 244 -24.73 -4.03 -6.13
C VAL A 244 -25.35 -4.35 -4.78
N ARG A 245 -25.54 -5.64 -4.47
CA ARG A 245 -26.09 -6.08 -3.18
C ARG A 245 -25.17 -5.70 -2.02
N GLU A 246 -23.86 -5.89 -2.19
CA GLU A 246 -22.86 -5.53 -1.18
C GLU A 246 -22.80 -4.02 -0.96
N LEU A 247 -22.79 -3.22 -2.04
CA LEU A 247 -22.85 -1.76 -1.95
C LEU A 247 -24.10 -1.29 -1.19
N ALA A 248 -25.27 -1.88 -1.48
CA ALA A 248 -26.51 -1.56 -0.77
C ALA A 248 -26.43 -1.92 0.73
N ALA A 249 -25.82 -3.06 1.07
CA ALA A 249 -25.63 -3.47 2.45
C ALA A 249 -24.70 -2.51 3.22
N VAL A 250 -23.59 -2.11 2.61
CA VAL A 250 -22.65 -1.16 3.23
C VAL A 250 -23.29 0.22 3.40
N ARG A 251 -24.02 0.72 2.39
CA ARG A 251 -24.78 1.98 2.51
C ARG A 251 -25.78 1.96 3.65
N ALA A 252 -26.52 0.84 3.82
CA ALA A 252 -27.45 0.68 4.93
C ALA A 252 -26.74 0.73 6.29
N GLN A 253 -25.56 0.12 6.42
CA GLN A 253 -24.75 0.19 7.63
C GLN A 253 -24.25 1.61 7.91
N THR A 254 -23.69 2.31 6.91
CA THR A 254 -23.21 3.68 7.08
C THR A 254 -24.35 4.64 7.45
N LYS A 255 -25.53 4.45 6.86
CA LYS A 255 -26.74 5.20 7.23
C LYS A 255 -27.14 4.93 8.68
N GLN A 256 -27.16 3.67 9.11
CA GLN A 256 -27.47 3.32 10.49
C GLN A 256 -26.47 3.91 11.49
N ILE A 257 -25.17 3.92 11.16
CA ILE A 257 -24.14 4.56 11.99
C ILE A 257 -24.37 6.08 12.06
N GLY A 258 -24.65 6.73 10.92
CA GLY A 258 -24.98 8.15 10.86
C GLY A 258 -26.23 8.50 11.67
N ASP A 259 -27.30 7.73 11.52
CA ASP A 259 -28.55 7.90 12.25
C ASP A 259 -28.38 7.68 13.76
N ASN A 260 -27.56 6.70 14.16
CA ASN A 260 -27.25 6.46 15.57
C ASN A 260 -26.41 7.59 16.16
N TYR A 261 -25.46 8.13 15.41
CA TYR A 261 -24.66 9.29 15.83
C TYR A 261 -25.53 10.55 15.97
N LEU A 262 -26.42 10.81 15.00
CA LEU A 262 -27.39 11.91 15.05
C LEU A 262 -28.36 11.76 16.22
N LYS A 263 -28.93 10.57 16.44
CA LYS A 263 -29.77 10.29 17.61
C LYS A 263 -28.99 10.46 18.92
N GLY A 264 -27.71 10.10 18.94
CA GLY A 264 -26.83 10.34 20.08
C GLY A 264 -26.73 11.83 20.40
N LEU A 265 -26.58 12.69 19.39
CA LEU A 265 -26.54 14.14 19.52
C LEU A 265 -27.90 14.76 19.94
N GLU A 266 -29.01 14.21 19.44
CA GLU A 266 -30.37 14.67 19.76
C GLU A 266 -30.78 14.30 21.20
N ASN A 267 -30.30 13.17 21.72
CA ASN A 267 -30.58 12.69 23.07
C ASN A 267 -29.50 13.07 24.09
N MET A 268 -28.58 13.98 23.75
CA MET A 268 -27.62 14.49 24.72
C MET A 268 -28.37 15.19 25.86
N GLU A 269 -27.97 14.90 27.09
CA GLU A 269 -28.56 15.48 28.29
C GLU A 269 -27.49 16.24 29.09
N LEU A 270 -27.76 17.52 29.35
CA LEU A 270 -27.06 18.31 30.36
C LEU A 270 -27.88 18.28 31.66
N ALA A 271 -27.27 17.80 32.73
CA ALA A 271 -27.83 17.92 34.07
C ALA A 271 -27.44 19.28 34.64
N THR A 272 -28.44 20.10 34.98
CA THR A 272 -28.25 21.42 35.59
C THR A 272 -28.03 21.30 37.10
N PRO A 273 -27.42 22.32 37.75
CA PRO A 273 -27.18 22.30 39.19
C PRO A 273 -28.43 22.23 40.06
N ASP A 274 -29.60 22.65 39.55
CA ASP A 274 -30.90 22.56 40.23
C ASP A 274 -31.65 21.26 39.92
N GLY A 275 -31.01 20.31 39.23
CA GLY A 275 -31.54 18.97 38.97
C GLY A 275 -32.42 18.86 37.72
N ARG A 276 -32.61 19.93 36.95
CA ARG A 276 -33.30 19.85 35.65
C ARG A 276 -32.40 19.22 34.61
N LYS A 277 -33.02 18.56 33.63
CA LYS A 277 -32.34 18.01 32.46
C LYS A 277 -32.65 18.87 31.24
N ILE A 278 -31.62 19.34 30.56
CA ILE A 278 -31.72 20.00 29.27
C ILE A 278 -31.35 18.98 28.22
N VAL A 279 -32.28 18.69 27.31
CA VAL A 279 -32.13 17.64 26.29
C VAL A 279 -31.96 18.28 24.92
N GLY A 280 -31.00 17.77 24.16
CA GLY A 280 -30.76 18.14 22.77
C GLY A 280 -29.71 19.24 22.58
N LYS A 281 -28.90 19.07 21.53
CA LYS A 281 -27.75 19.93 21.20
C LYS A 281 -28.03 21.43 21.26
N THR A 282 -29.12 21.90 20.63
CA THR A 282 -29.43 23.33 20.55
C THR A 282 -29.75 23.91 21.92
N ALA A 283 -30.60 23.25 22.69
CA ALA A 283 -30.99 23.71 24.02
C ALA A 283 -29.81 23.70 25.00
N ILE A 284 -28.93 22.70 24.91
CA ILE A 284 -27.69 22.64 25.70
C ILE A 284 -26.76 23.80 25.33
N LYS A 285 -26.55 24.05 24.03
CA LYS A 285 -25.72 25.17 23.55
C LYS A 285 -26.22 26.50 24.09
N GLU A 286 -27.51 26.81 23.88
CA GLU A 286 -28.13 28.06 24.33
C GLU A 286 -28.04 28.23 25.86
N SER A 287 -28.21 27.14 26.61
CA SER A 287 -28.13 27.17 28.06
C SER A 287 -26.71 27.41 28.56
N CYS A 288 -25.70 26.82 27.91
CA CYS A 288 -24.31 27.05 28.23
C CYS A 288 -23.86 28.46 27.85
N GLU A 289 -24.21 28.95 26.65
CA GLU A 289 -23.95 30.33 26.24
C GLU A 289 -24.56 31.33 27.23
N LYS A 290 -25.81 31.10 27.64
CA LYS A 290 -26.48 31.91 28.66
C LYS A 290 -25.77 31.84 30.00
N ALA A 291 -25.25 30.69 30.41
CA ALA A 291 -24.49 30.54 31.66
C ALA A 291 -23.24 31.43 31.65
N PHE A 292 -22.50 31.46 30.53
CA PHE A 292 -21.32 32.30 30.39
C PHE A 292 -21.67 33.80 30.30
N GLN A 293 -22.76 34.17 29.62
CA GLN A 293 -23.23 35.56 29.53
C GLN A 293 -23.74 36.11 30.87
N THR A 294 -24.52 35.30 31.60
CA THR A 294 -25.12 35.67 32.90
C THR A 294 -24.20 35.42 34.08
N LYS A 295 -23.02 34.82 33.82
CA LYS A 295 -22.00 34.51 34.83
C LYS A 295 -22.48 33.53 35.89
N ASP A 296 -23.34 32.60 35.49
CA ASP A 296 -23.75 31.48 36.33
C ASP A 296 -22.63 30.44 36.38
N ILE A 297 -21.75 30.58 37.37
CA ILE A 297 -20.60 29.71 37.58
C ILE A 297 -21.00 28.25 37.79
N LYS A 298 -22.15 27.99 38.42
CA LYS A 298 -22.60 26.62 38.69
C LYS A 298 -23.06 25.94 37.41
N LEU A 299 -23.81 26.64 36.57
CA LEU A 299 -24.26 26.12 35.29
C LEU A 299 -23.08 26.02 34.28
N ALA A 300 -22.15 26.97 34.31
CA ALA A 300 -20.92 26.92 33.51
C ALA A 300 -20.06 25.69 33.85
N LYS A 301 -19.95 25.33 35.14
CA LYS A 301 -19.30 24.08 35.59
C LYS A 301 -20.00 22.84 35.03
N ALA A 302 -21.32 22.78 35.13
CA ALA A 302 -22.10 21.67 34.56
C ALA A 302 -21.91 21.55 33.03
N CYS A 303 -21.81 22.68 32.32
CA CYS A 303 -21.49 22.71 30.89
C CYS A 303 -20.07 22.20 30.59
N GLY A 304 -19.09 22.55 31.42
CA GLY A 304 -17.72 22.02 31.33
C GLY A 304 -17.67 20.51 31.57
N GLU A 305 -18.32 20.01 32.62
CA GLU A 305 -18.42 18.58 32.89
C GLU A 305 -19.13 17.82 31.77
N PHE A 306 -20.17 18.41 31.20
CA PHE A 306 -20.83 17.88 30.01
C PHE A 306 -19.88 17.81 28.80
N ALA A 307 -19.07 18.84 28.57
CA ALA A 307 -18.09 18.85 27.48
C ALA A 307 -17.03 17.75 27.65
N VAL A 308 -16.51 17.55 28.86
CA VAL A 308 -15.56 16.47 29.17
C VAL A 308 -16.21 15.10 29.00
N LYS A 309 -17.42 14.90 29.55
CA LYS A 309 -18.13 13.61 29.50
C LYS A 309 -18.41 13.15 28.06
N ASN A 310 -18.65 14.09 27.15
CA ASN A 310 -18.96 13.80 25.75
C ASN A 310 -17.74 13.94 24.82
N GLY A 311 -16.53 14.17 25.36
CA GLY A 311 -15.29 14.23 24.60
C GLY A 311 -15.13 15.48 23.73
N PHE A 312 -15.80 16.58 24.07
CA PHE A 312 -15.69 17.86 23.35
C PHE A 312 -14.52 18.73 23.83
N ALA A 313 -14.02 18.49 25.05
CA ALA A 313 -12.90 19.21 25.62
C ALA A 313 -12.18 18.33 26.64
N ASP A 314 -10.89 18.58 26.83
CA ASP A 314 -10.12 17.89 27.87
C ASP A 314 -10.43 18.45 29.26
N ARG A 315 -10.32 17.60 30.29
CA ARG A 315 -10.60 18.00 31.68
C ARG A 315 -9.70 19.15 32.13
N GLY A 316 -8.42 19.13 31.75
CA GLY A 316 -7.46 20.19 32.08
C GLY A 316 -7.86 21.54 31.47
N GLU A 317 -8.24 21.54 30.20
CA GLU A 317 -8.67 22.74 29.47
C GLU A 317 -9.94 23.35 30.08
N VAL A 318 -10.90 22.50 30.45
CA VAL A 318 -12.15 22.95 31.08
C VAL A 318 -11.89 23.52 32.48
N GLU A 319 -11.08 22.87 33.30
CA GLU A 319 -10.76 23.37 34.65
C GLU A 319 -10.01 24.70 34.61
N GLU A 320 -9.07 24.85 33.67
CA GLU A 320 -8.31 26.08 33.46
C GLU A 320 -9.20 27.22 32.95
N SER A 321 -10.05 26.93 31.95
CA SER A 321 -11.02 27.89 31.40
C SER A 321 -12.03 28.34 32.46
N LEU A 322 -12.49 27.42 33.32
CA LEU A 322 -13.41 27.75 34.41
C LEU A 322 -12.73 28.59 35.51
N LYS A 323 -11.47 28.30 35.85
CA LYS A 323 -10.68 29.15 36.78
C LYS A 323 -10.50 30.56 36.22
N PHE A 324 -10.22 30.67 34.92
CA PHE A 324 -10.17 31.97 34.25
C PHE A 324 -11.52 32.67 34.33
N PHE A 325 -12.61 31.99 33.98
CA PHE A 325 -13.96 32.53 34.00
C PHE A 325 -14.38 33.02 35.39
N GLU A 326 -14.10 32.24 36.44
CA GLU A 326 -14.32 32.63 37.84
C GLU A 326 -13.53 33.90 38.21
N SER A 327 -12.28 34.02 37.76
CA SER A 327 -11.44 35.19 38.05
C SER A 327 -11.93 36.50 37.41
N VAL A 328 -12.82 36.41 36.42
CA VAL A 328 -13.41 37.57 35.71
C VAL A 328 -14.92 37.71 35.91
N ALA A 329 -15.56 36.78 36.64
CA ALA A 329 -17.01 36.76 36.83
C ALA A 329 -17.53 38.04 37.52
N ASP A 330 -16.82 38.53 38.55
CA ASP A 330 -17.20 39.74 39.27
C ASP A 330 -16.85 41.04 38.50
N LYS A 331 -16.18 40.93 37.35
CA LYS A 331 -15.75 42.06 36.53
C LYS A 331 -16.77 42.29 35.41
N ASN A 332 -17.04 43.55 35.04
CA ASN A 332 -17.97 43.87 33.95
C ASN A 332 -17.31 43.69 32.57
N VAL A 333 -16.97 42.44 32.23
CA VAL A 333 -16.36 42.04 30.96
C VAL A 333 -17.44 41.78 29.92
N ASN A 334 -17.29 42.36 28.73
CA ASN A 334 -18.15 42.08 27.58
C ASN A 334 -17.45 41.06 26.67
N PHE A 335 -17.78 39.77 26.83
CA PHE A 335 -17.14 38.69 26.09
C PHE A 335 -17.37 38.75 24.58
N ASP A 336 -18.52 39.27 24.11
CA ASP A 336 -18.75 39.48 22.68
C ASP A 336 -17.82 40.54 22.11
N GLN A 337 -17.55 41.59 22.88
CA GLN A 337 -16.56 42.60 22.51
C GLN A 337 -15.14 42.03 22.55
N CYS A 338 -14.82 41.16 23.52
CA CYS A 338 -13.52 40.47 23.57
C CYS A 338 -13.30 39.57 22.34
N ARG A 339 -14.36 38.92 21.84
CA ARG A 339 -14.28 38.07 20.65
C ARG A 339 -13.94 38.87 19.41
N ILE A 340 -14.53 40.06 19.24
CA ILE A 340 -14.33 40.94 18.08
C ILE A 340 -13.04 41.77 18.20
N ASN A 341 -12.68 42.14 19.42
CA ASN A 341 -11.46 42.88 19.72
C ASN A 341 -10.85 42.34 21.02
N PRO A 342 -9.92 41.38 20.93
CA PRO A 342 -9.27 40.79 22.10
C PRO A 342 -8.61 41.82 23.02
N GLU A 343 -8.07 42.91 22.46
CA GLU A 343 -7.41 43.97 23.24
C GLU A 343 -8.38 44.69 24.19
N ALA A 344 -9.66 44.78 23.84
CA ALA A 344 -10.68 45.41 24.69
C ALA A 344 -10.79 44.74 26.07
N CYS A 345 -10.30 43.50 26.18
CA CYS A 345 -10.38 42.70 27.40
C CYS A 345 -9.02 42.39 28.04
N GLN A 346 -7.92 42.91 27.48
CA GLN A 346 -6.56 42.70 27.98
C GLN A 346 -6.42 43.05 29.47
N LYS A 347 -7.10 44.12 29.93
CA LYS A 347 -7.09 44.55 31.34
C LYS A 347 -7.73 43.57 32.32
N PHE A 348 -8.54 42.63 31.83
CA PHE A 348 -9.24 41.65 32.65
C PHE A 348 -8.49 40.32 32.75
N ILE A 349 -7.47 40.11 31.91
CA ILE A 349 -6.65 38.90 31.87
C ILE A 349 -5.78 38.81 33.13
N PRO A 350 -5.89 37.72 33.92
CA PRO A 350 -5.05 37.51 35.08
C PRO A 350 -3.57 37.45 34.72
N GLU A 351 -2.70 37.89 35.63
CA GLU A 351 -1.26 38.04 35.40
C GLU A 351 -0.61 36.76 34.85
N GLN A 352 -1.02 35.60 35.36
CA GLN A 352 -0.53 34.28 34.94
C GLN A 352 -0.81 33.95 33.46
N TYR A 353 -1.83 34.55 32.85
CA TYR A 353 -2.24 34.31 31.46
C TYR A 353 -1.83 35.42 30.49
N LYS A 354 -1.29 36.55 30.99
CA LYS A 354 -0.92 37.69 30.13
C LYS A 354 0.14 37.33 29.09
N LYS A 355 1.14 36.53 29.47
CA LYS A 355 2.23 36.13 28.57
C LYS A 355 1.71 35.28 27.39
N GLU A 356 0.77 34.39 27.66
CA GLU A 356 0.13 33.55 26.64
C GLU A 356 -0.76 34.38 25.72
N PHE A 357 -1.56 35.29 26.29
CA PHE A 357 -2.38 36.21 25.53
C PHE A 357 -1.57 37.07 24.54
N GLU A 358 -0.46 37.67 24.99
CA GLU A 358 0.45 38.43 24.11
C GLU A 358 1.11 37.54 23.04
N GLY A 359 1.38 36.27 23.37
CA GLY A 359 1.88 35.28 22.42
C GLY A 359 0.87 34.98 21.31
N HIS A 360 -0.39 34.69 21.68
CA HIS A 360 -1.46 34.41 20.73
C HIS A 360 -1.79 35.63 19.87
N LYS A 361 -1.72 36.84 20.43
CA LYS A 361 -1.88 38.09 19.66
C LYS A 361 -0.83 38.20 18.54
N LYS A 362 0.44 37.93 18.84
CA LYS A 362 1.51 37.95 17.82
C LYS A 362 1.31 36.89 16.74
N ILE A 363 0.86 35.69 17.11
CA ILE A 363 0.52 34.64 16.14
C ILE A 363 -0.61 35.09 15.23
N TYR A 364 -1.66 35.70 15.78
CA TYR A 364 -2.78 36.25 15.01
C TYR A 364 -2.34 37.31 14.00
N GLU A 365 -1.48 38.24 14.43
CA GLU A 365 -0.89 39.27 13.57
C GLU A 365 -0.06 38.65 12.43
N ILE A 366 0.77 37.64 12.74
CA ILE A 366 1.56 36.92 11.73
C ILE A 366 0.67 36.19 10.73
N ILE A 367 -0.39 35.50 11.19
CA ILE A 367 -1.32 34.81 10.28
C ILE A 367 -2.04 35.82 9.38
N LYS A 368 -2.48 36.96 9.93
CA LYS A 368 -3.14 38.01 9.16
C LYS A 368 -2.20 38.64 8.11
N GLU A 369 -0.94 38.86 8.45
CA GLU A 369 0.08 39.37 7.53
C GLU A 369 0.49 38.34 6.46
N GLN A 370 0.67 37.07 6.83
CA GLN A 370 1.16 36.03 5.92
C GLN A 370 0.06 35.42 5.05
N ALA A 371 -1.14 35.23 5.59
CA ALA A 371 -2.26 34.67 4.84
C ALA A 371 -3.05 35.75 4.05
N GLY A 372 -2.78 37.04 4.29
CA GLY A 372 -3.43 38.15 3.62
C GLY A 372 -4.94 38.25 3.88
N PHE A 373 -5.44 37.57 4.91
CA PHE A 373 -6.85 37.47 5.27
C PHE A 373 -7.02 37.50 6.78
N ASP A 374 -8.12 38.08 7.25
CA ASP A 374 -8.44 38.22 8.67
C ASP A 374 -9.19 36.97 9.17
N PRO A 375 -8.59 36.10 10.02
CA PRO A 375 -9.21 34.84 10.44
C PRO A 375 -10.61 34.98 11.05
N MET A 376 -10.91 36.13 11.66
CA MET A 376 -12.25 36.46 12.17
C MET A 376 -13.36 36.49 11.10
N GLN A 377 -13.01 36.60 9.81
CA GLN A 377 -13.98 36.51 8.73
C GLN A 377 -14.46 35.07 8.46
N CYS A 378 -13.80 34.04 9.00
CA CYS A 378 -14.27 32.64 8.91
C CYS A 378 -15.39 32.29 9.90
N GLU A 379 -15.64 33.12 10.91
CA GLU A 379 -16.75 32.93 11.87
C GLU A 379 -18.09 33.49 11.39
N ARG A 380 -18.10 34.25 10.29
CA ARG A 380 -19.32 34.73 9.61
C ARG A 380 -19.77 33.73 8.56
#